data_AF-H3AVC4-F1
#
_entry.id   AF-H3AVC4-F1
#
_cell.length_a   1.000
_cell.length_b   1.000
_cell.length_c   1.000
_cell.angle_alpha   90.00
_cell.angle_beta   90.00
_cell.angle_gamma   90.00
#
_symmetry.space_group_name_H-M   'P 1'
#
loop_
_entity.id
_entity.type
_entity.pdbx_description
1 polymer ?
#
loop_
_entity_poly.entity_id
_entity_poly.type
_entity_poly.pdbx_seq_one_letter_code
_entity_poly.pdbx_strand_id
1 'polypeptide(L)'
;AAKISCKMSTPEPSDGVPAESSFLPLVHDIIKCMDKDSQDVHQELNELKNKFQEMRKVVSTMPGIDASPEHQQQQLQNLREQVRTKNELLQKYKSLCMFDIPKA
;
A
#
# COMPACT_ATOMS: atom_id res chain seq x y z
N ALA A 1 4.11 32.71 -17.35
CA ALA A 1 3.85 31.91 -16.13
C ALA A 1 3.27 30.57 -16.54
N ALA A 2 4.06 29.49 -16.48
CA ALA A 2 3.59 28.15 -16.81
C ALA A 2 2.84 27.58 -15.59
N LYS A 3 1.54 27.31 -15.75
CA LYS A 3 0.74 26.62 -14.75
C LYS A 3 1.11 25.13 -14.78
N ILE A 4 1.88 24.69 -13.79
CA ILE A 4 2.09 23.26 -13.54
C ILE A 4 0.79 22.74 -12.91
N SER A 5 -0.05 22.12 -13.73
CA SER A 5 -1.24 21.41 -13.26
C SER A 5 -0.82 20.00 -12.82
N CYS A 6 -0.45 19.86 -11.55
CA CYS A 6 -0.26 18.54 -10.94
C CYS A 6 -1.63 17.89 -10.76
N LYS A 7 -2.05 17.05 -11.72
CA LYS A 7 -3.14 16.11 -11.51
C LYS A 7 -2.64 15.01 -10.57
N MET A 8 -2.94 15.16 -9.28
CA MET A 8 -2.83 14.07 -8.31
C MET A 8 -3.73 12.94 -8.80
N SER A 9 -3.12 11.88 -9.33
CA SER A 9 -3.85 10.65 -9.63
C SER A 9 -4.18 9.97 -8.31
N THR A 10 -5.46 9.72 -8.08
CA THR A 10 -5.98 9.01 -6.92
C THR A 10 -5.18 7.71 -6.74
N PRO A 11 -4.62 7.44 -5.54
CA PRO A 11 -3.95 6.17 -5.30
C PRO A 11 -5.01 5.06 -5.40
N GLU A 12 -4.80 4.14 -6.33
CA GLU A 12 -5.50 2.86 -6.34
C GLU A 12 -5.30 2.19 -4.97
N PRO A 13 -6.32 1.52 -4.42
CA PRO A 13 -6.20 0.88 -3.12
C PRO A 13 -5.10 -0.18 -3.22
N SER A 14 -3.95 0.13 -2.63
CA SER A 14 -2.87 -0.82 -2.44
C SER A 14 -3.40 -1.90 -1.50
N ASP A 15 -3.36 -3.14 -1.96
CA ASP A 15 -3.85 -4.39 -1.32
C ASP A 15 -3.07 -4.75 -0.03
N GLY A 16 -2.64 -3.76 0.75
CA GLY A 16 -1.67 -3.95 1.82
C GLY A 16 -1.70 -2.93 2.94
N VAL A 17 -2.78 -2.14 3.09
CA VAL A 17 -2.98 -1.44 4.36
C VAL A 17 -3.63 -2.45 5.32
N PRO A 18 -2.90 -3.02 6.30
CA PRO A 18 -3.54 -3.87 7.28
C PRO A 18 -4.60 -3.02 7.99
N ALA A 19 -5.84 -3.52 7.98
CA ALA A 19 -7.00 -2.93 8.64
C ALA A 19 -6.82 -2.77 10.17
N GLU A 20 -5.70 -3.24 10.71
CA GLU A 20 -5.31 -3.28 12.12
C GLU A 20 -4.66 -1.97 12.64
N SER A 21 -4.66 -0.87 11.87
CA SER A 21 -3.96 0.38 12.22
C SER A 21 -4.70 1.32 13.17
N SER A 22 -5.91 0.96 13.62
CA SER A 22 -6.70 1.83 14.50
C SER A 22 -6.17 1.85 15.94
N PHE A 23 -5.82 3.03 16.44
CA PHE A 23 -5.40 3.26 17.83
C PHE A 23 -6.53 3.75 18.73
N LEU A 24 -7.62 4.25 18.14
CA LEU A 24 -8.70 4.92 18.87
C LEU A 24 -9.42 4.04 19.90
N PRO A 25 -9.72 2.75 19.64
CA PRO A 25 -10.31 1.87 20.66
C PRO A 25 -9.41 1.75 21.89
N LEU A 26 -8.10 1.60 21.67
CA LEU A 26 -7.12 1.46 22.74
C LEU A 26 -6.96 2.75 23.56
N VAL A 27 -6.95 3.92 22.90
CA VAL A 27 -6.94 5.21 23.59
C VAL A 27 -8.21 5.40 24.42
N HIS A 28 -9.36 4.99 23.89
CA HIS A 28 -10.63 5.04 24.62
C HIS A 28 -10.60 4.13 25.86
N ASP A 29 -10.05 2.92 25.74
CA ASP A 29 -9.98 1.98 26.86
C ASP A 29 -9.03 2.45 27.96
N ILE A 30 -7.92 3.11 27.61
CA ILE A 30 -7.04 3.79 28.57
C ILE A 30 -7.81 4.86 29.36
N ILE A 31 -8.54 5.75 28.67
CA ILE A 31 -9.33 6.81 29.31
C ILE A 31 -10.37 6.20 30.25
N LYS A 32 -11.07 5.16 29.81
CA LYS A 32 -12.06 4.44 30.61
C LYS A 32 -11.47 3.73 31.83
N CYS A 33 -10.24 3.21 31.74
CA CYS A 33 -9.53 2.62 32.87
C CYS A 33 -9.08 3.69 33.87
N MET A 34 -8.70 4.88 33.40
CA MET A 34 -8.34 6.02 34.25
C MET A 34 -9.55 6.57 35.02
N ASP A 35 -10.71 6.69 34.37
CA ASP A 35 -11.95 7.16 35.02
C ASP A 35 -12.44 6.22 36.15
N LYS A 36 -11.93 4.99 36.20
CA LYS A 36 -12.31 3.95 37.16
C LYS A 36 -11.26 3.66 38.24
N ASP A 37 -10.13 4.39 38.25
CA ASP A 37 -8.95 4.09 39.09
C ASP A 37 -8.51 2.61 39.00
N SER A 38 -8.64 2.00 37.81
CA SER A 38 -8.26 0.59 37.61
C SER A 38 -6.74 0.44 37.50
N GLN A 39 -6.21 -0.68 38.03
CA GLN A 39 -4.80 -1.06 37.80
C GLN A 39 -4.50 -1.43 36.34
N ASP A 40 -5.52 -1.67 35.51
CA ASP A 40 -5.38 -2.06 34.10
C ASP A 40 -4.82 -0.94 33.21
N VAL A 41 -4.79 0.31 33.67
CA VAL A 41 -4.24 1.46 32.89
C VAL A 41 -2.82 1.18 32.41
N HIS A 42 -1.98 0.57 33.25
CA HIS A 42 -0.61 0.24 32.87
C HIS A 42 -0.52 -0.82 31.77
N GLN A 43 -1.45 -1.78 31.76
CA GLN A 43 -1.54 -2.81 30.73
C GLN A 43 -1.94 -2.20 29.39
N GLU A 44 -3.01 -1.40 29.36
CA GLU A 44 -3.51 -0.72 28.17
C GLU A 44 -2.46 0.24 27.58
N LEU A 45 -1.74 0.98 28.44
CA LEU A 45 -0.66 1.86 28.01
C LEU A 45 0.51 1.09 27.39
N ASN A 46 0.84 -0.07 27.95
CA ASN A 46 1.90 -0.92 27.41
C ASN A 46 1.48 -1.54 26.06
N GLU A 47 0.21 -1.90 25.92
CA GLU A 47 -0.35 -2.35 24.64
C GLU A 47 -0.26 -1.24 23.57
N LEU A 48 -0.62 0.00 23.93
CA LEU A 48 -0.52 1.15 23.02
C LEU A 48 0.91 1.38 22.55
N LYS A 49 1.86 1.35 23.48
CA LYS A 49 3.29 1.45 23.19
C LYS A 49 3.75 0.34 22.23
N ASN A 50 3.35 -0.91 22.48
CA ASN A 50 3.72 -2.04 21.62
C ASN A 50 3.14 -1.88 20.22
N LYS A 51 1.87 -1.46 20.11
CA LYS A 51 1.22 -1.21 18.83
C LYS A 51 1.92 -0.12 18.02
N PHE A 52 2.39 0.95 18.67
CA PHE A 52 3.24 1.95 18.00
C PHE A 52 4.56 1.39 17.49
N GLN A 53 5.23 0.55 18.29
CA GLN A 53 6.49 -0.06 17.88
C GLN A 53 6.30 -1.02 16.71
N GLU A 54 5.23 -1.81 16.72
CA GLU A 54 4.89 -2.70 15.63
C GLU A 54 4.57 -1.91 14.35
N MET A 55 3.72 -0.88 14.45
CA MET A 55 3.41 -0.02 13.32
C MET A 55 4.66 0.64 12.73
N ARG A 56 5.60 1.07 13.58
CA ARG A 56 6.88 1.60 13.11
C ARG A 56 7.68 0.56 12.32
N LYS A 57 7.73 -0.69 12.77
CA LYS A 57 8.40 -1.78 12.03
C LYS A 57 7.73 -2.03 10.68
N VAL A 58 6.39 -2.01 10.63
CA VAL A 58 5.63 -2.14 9.37
C VAL A 58 5.98 -1.00 8.42
N VAL A 59 5.95 0.25 8.88
CA VAL A 59 6.33 1.41 8.07
C VAL A 59 7.77 1.30 7.59
N SER A 60 8.71 0.90 8.44
CA SER A 60 10.12 0.74 8.07
C SER A 60 10.39 -0.37 7.04
N THR A 61 9.47 -1.32 6.88
CA THR A 61 9.57 -2.38 5.86
C THR A 61 8.70 -2.11 4.63
N MET A 62 8.01 -0.96 4.61
CA MET A 62 7.12 -0.60 3.52
C MET A 62 7.94 -0.32 2.25
N PRO A 63 7.67 -1.02 1.14
CA PRO A 63 8.41 -0.83 -0.10
C PRO A 63 8.24 0.60 -0.61
N GLY A 64 9.34 1.18 -1.09
CA GLY A 64 9.36 2.53 -1.62
C GLY A 64 9.53 3.63 -0.58
N ILE A 65 9.55 3.35 0.73
CA ILE A 65 9.74 4.39 1.77
C ILE A 65 11.09 5.13 1.63
N ASP A 66 12.11 4.46 1.09
CA ASP A 66 13.43 5.05 0.82
C ASP A 66 13.53 5.75 -0.55
N ALA A 67 12.49 5.65 -1.38
CA ALA A 67 12.48 6.23 -2.73
C ALA A 67 11.84 7.61 -2.73
N SER A 68 12.39 8.53 -3.52
CA SER A 68 11.76 9.83 -3.74
C SER A 68 10.43 9.66 -4.50
N PRO A 69 9.45 10.58 -4.31
CA PRO A 69 8.18 10.53 -5.03
C PRO A 69 8.35 10.50 -6.55
N GLU A 70 9.33 11.22 -7.09
CA GLU A 70 9.64 11.26 -8.52
C GLU A 70 10.15 9.91 -9.01
N HIS A 71 11.02 9.25 -8.23
CA HIS A 71 11.54 7.92 -8.57
C HIS A 71 10.42 6.87 -8.55
N GLN A 72 9.54 6.91 -7.54
CA GLN A 72 8.36 6.03 -7.49
C GLN A 72 7.45 6.23 -8.70
N GLN A 73 7.21 7.49 -9.09
CA GLN A 73 6.36 7.81 -10.23
C GLN A 73 6.98 7.33 -11.56
N GLN A 74 8.29 7.50 -11.74
CA GLN A 74 8.99 7.01 -12.93
C GLN A 74 8.95 5.47 -12.99
N GLN A 75 9.16 4.78 -11.87
CA GLN A 75 9.04 3.32 -11.80
C GLN A 75 7.64 2.85 -12.21
N LEU A 76 6.59 3.52 -11.71
CA LEU A 76 5.20 3.22 -12.08
C LEU A 76 4.94 3.41 -13.58
N GLN A 77 5.45 4.49 -14.18
CA GLN A 77 5.33 4.71 -15.63
C GLN A 77 6.00 3.60 -16.43
N ASN A 78 7.22 3.22 -16.06
CA ASN A 78 7.96 2.14 -16.72
C ASN A 78 7.21 0.80 -16.61
N LEU A 79 6.64 0.49 -15.44
CA LEU A 79 5.85 -0.74 -15.25
C LEU A 79 4.59 -0.74 -16.12
N ARG A 80 3.88 0.38 -16.21
CA ARG A 80 2.69 0.52 -17.08
C ARG A 80 3.05 0.33 -18.55
N GLU A 81 4.17 0.90 -19.01
CA GLU A 81 4.65 0.72 -20.37
C GLU A 81 5.03 -0.74 -20.64
N GLN A 82 5.74 -1.39 -19.72
CA GLN A 82 6.05 -2.82 -19.85
C GLN A 82 4.81 -3.69 -19.98
N VAL A 83 3.77 -3.44 -19.16
CA VAL A 83 2.50 -4.16 -19.24
C VAL A 83 1.84 -3.94 -20.60
N ARG A 84 1.83 -2.70 -21.10
CA ARG A 84 1.32 -2.37 -22.44
C ARG A 84 2.06 -3.18 -23.52
N THR A 85 3.38 -3.06 -23.57
CA THR A 85 4.23 -3.72 -24.57
C THR A 85 4.09 -5.24 -24.54
N LYS A 86 4.05 -5.84 -23.34
CA LYS A 86 3.83 -7.29 -23.18
C LYS A 86 2.46 -7.71 -23.70
N ASN A 87 1.40 -6.95 -23.41
CA ASN A 87 0.07 -7.23 -23.94
C ASN A 87 -0.01 -7.10 -25.46
N GLU A 88 0.60 -6.06 -26.03
CA GLU A 88 0.68 -5.90 -27.49
C GLU A 88 1.41 -7.07 -28.15
N LEU A 89 2.50 -7.54 -27.54
CA LEU A 89 3.25 -8.68 -28.04
C LEU A 89 2.40 -9.97 -27.96
N LEU A 90 1.73 -10.23 -26.84
CA LEU A 90 0.80 -11.36 -26.71
C LEU A 90 -0.32 -11.29 -27.74
N GLN A 91 -0.88 -10.10 -28.00
CA GLN A 91 -1.91 -9.92 -29.03
C GLN A 91 -1.38 -10.18 -30.43
N LYS A 92 -0.15 -9.72 -30.74
CA LYS A 92 0.52 -10.03 -32.00
C LYS A 92 0.69 -11.53 -32.18
N TYR A 93 1.18 -12.25 -31.17
CA TYR A 93 1.30 -13.71 -31.25
C TYR A 93 -0.06 -14.42 -31.43
N LYS A 94 -1.12 -13.95 -30.76
CA LYS A 94 -2.48 -14.48 -30.96
C LYS A 94 -2.99 -14.24 -32.38
N SER A 95 -2.75 -13.04 -32.91
CA SER A 95 -3.20 -12.64 -34.25
C SER A 95 -2.38 -13.30 -35.36
N LEU A 96 -1.12 -13.59 -35.08
CA LEU A 96 -0.17 -14.29 -35.95
C LEU A 96 -0.39 -15.81 -35.88
N CYS A 97 -1.59 -16.30 -35.57
CA CYS A 97 -1.93 -17.72 -35.67
C CYS A 97 -1.73 -18.21 -37.12
N MET A 98 -0.49 -18.58 -37.43
CA MET A 98 -0.06 -19.60 -38.38
C MET A 98 -0.10 -20.99 -37.73
N PHE A 99 -0.81 -21.13 -36.61
CA PHE A 99 -1.08 -22.40 -35.94
C PHE A 99 -2.56 -22.73 -36.10
N ASP A 100 -2.98 -23.01 -37.34
CA ASP A 100 -3.95 -24.10 -37.51
C ASP A 100 -3.25 -25.33 -36.93
N ILE A 101 -3.57 -25.68 -35.68
CA ILE A 101 -3.32 -27.04 -35.21
C ILE A 101 -4.19 -27.90 -36.14
N PRO A 102 -3.62 -28.78 -36.98
CA PRO A 102 -4.45 -29.71 -37.75
C PRO A 102 -5.29 -30.46 -36.73
N LYS A 103 -6.61 -30.28 -36.78
CA LYS A 103 -7.53 -31.11 -36.00
C LYS A 103 -7.32 -32.54 -36.48
N ALA A 104 -6.61 -33.33 -35.69
CA ALA A 104 -6.60 -34.78 -35.75
C ALA A 104 -7.73 -35.31 -34.87
#